data_AF-A0A7V5DBM3-F1
#
_entry.id   AF-A0A7V5DBM3-F1
#
_cell.length_a   1.000
_cell.length_b   1.000
_cell.length_c   1.000
_cell.angle_alpha   90.00
_cell.angle_beta   90.00
_cell.angle_gamma   90.00
#
_symmetry.space_group_name_H-M   'P 1'
#
loop_
_entity.id
_entity.type
_entity.pdbx_description
1 polymer ?
#
loop_
_entity_poly.entity_id
_entity_poly.type
_entity_poly.pdbx_seq_one_letter_code
_entity_poly.pdbx_strand_id
1 'polypeptide(L)'
;MQTLDFYLDGQLIEVPAECAHLITTKYRKELAAEFGLTEAVFRRRVKKLNIDTGPRGYMDEPHVLRVYLAMGWPCKIRGDKPTY
;
A
#
# COMPACT_ATOMS: atom_id res chain seq x y z
N MET A 1 -12.77 7.77 -14.75
CA MET A 1 -12.53 6.93 -13.55
C MET A 1 -12.50 7.86 -12.35
N GLN A 2 -13.32 7.63 -11.32
CA GLN A 2 -13.26 8.43 -10.10
C GLN A 2 -12.06 7.96 -9.27
N THR A 3 -11.23 8.91 -8.84
CA THR A 3 -10.08 8.68 -7.94
C THR A 3 -10.32 9.42 -6.64
N LEU A 4 -9.89 8.82 -5.54
CA LEU A 4 -9.86 9.41 -4.21
C LEU A 4 -8.43 9.83 -3.88
N ASP A 5 -8.32 11.01 -3.31
CA ASP A 5 -7.08 11.64 -2.89
C ASP A 5 -6.79 11.25 -1.44
N PHE A 6 -5.71 10.51 -1.19
CA PHE A 6 -5.21 10.19 0.15
C PHE A 6 -3.94 10.98 0.44
N TYR A 7 -3.72 11.35 1.71
CA TYR A 7 -2.53 12.09 2.11
C TYR A 7 -1.58 11.18 2.89
N LEU A 8 -0.36 10.99 2.38
CA LEU A 8 0.66 10.15 3.01
C LEU A 8 2.02 10.84 2.91
N ASP A 9 2.71 11.02 4.04
CA ASP A 9 4.07 11.59 4.08
C ASP A 9 4.23 12.95 3.35
N GLY A 10 3.16 13.77 3.34
CA GLY A 10 3.15 15.05 2.63
C GLY A 10 2.87 14.95 1.12
N GLN A 11 2.58 13.74 0.63
CA GLN A 11 2.25 13.47 -0.76
C GLN A 11 0.78 13.09 -0.91
N LEU A 12 0.17 13.58 -1.98
CA LEU A 12 -1.16 13.15 -2.41
C LEU A 12 -1.04 11.85 -3.19
N ILE A 13 -1.80 10.84 -2.80
CA ILE A 13 -1.88 9.54 -3.46
C ILE A 13 -3.27 9.43 -4.08
N GLU A 14 -3.30 9.31 -5.40
CA GLU A 14 -4.49 9.00 -6.17
C GLU A 14 -4.74 7.50 -6.14
N VAL A 15 -5.89 7.13 -5.59
CA VAL A 15 -6.34 5.74 -5.54
C VAL A 15 -7.67 5.66 -6.29
N PRO A 16 -7.86 4.70 -7.20
CA PRO A 16 -9.17 4.46 -7.80
C PRO A 16 -10.22 4.29 -6.72
N ALA A 17 -11.39 4.92 -6.88
CA ALA A 17 -12.48 4.81 -5.89
C ALA A 17 -12.89 3.35 -5.66
N GLU A 18 -12.75 2.52 -6.69
CA GLU A 18 -12.96 1.07 -6.62
C GLU A 18 -11.99 0.36 -5.68
N CYS A 19 -10.79 0.89 -5.43
CA CYS A 19 -9.80 0.32 -4.52
C CYS A 19 -9.75 1.03 -3.16
N ALA A 20 -10.41 2.17 -3.00
CA ALA A 20 -10.34 2.95 -1.76
C ALA A 20 -10.91 2.18 -0.55
N HIS A 21 -11.94 1.34 -0.76
CA HIS A 21 -12.47 0.47 0.29
C HIS A 21 -11.47 -0.59 0.79
N LEU A 22 -10.39 -0.85 0.05
CA LEU A 22 -9.33 -1.77 0.46
C LEU A 22 -8.27 -1.09 1.34
N ILE A 23 -8.18 0.23 1.30
CA ILE A 23 -7.27 1.01 2.15
C ILE A 23 -7.97 1.21 3.48
N THR A 24 -7.88 0.20 4.31
CA THR A 24 -8.35 0.22 5.70
C THR A 24 -7.36 -0.53 6.57
N THR A 25 -7.52 -0.48 7.89
CA THR A 25 -6.67 -1.21 8.81
C THR A 25 -6.84 -2.71 8.60
N LYS A 26 -5.75 -3.41 8.29
CA LYS A 26 -5.75 -4.83 7.95
C LYS A 26 -4.58 -5.58 8.57
N TYR A 27 -4.72 -6.89 8.72
CA TYR A 27 -3.58 -7.73 9.12
C TYR A 27 -2.63 -7.96 7.95
N ARG A 28 -1.33 -8.12 8.26
CA ARG A 28 -0.32 -8.45 7.23
C ARG A 28 -0.66 -9.71 6.46
N LYS A 29 -1.27 -10.68 7.15
CA LYS A 29 -1.70 -11.94 6.55
C LYS A 29 -2.81 -11.74 5.52
N GLU A 30 -3.75 -10.83 5.79
CA GLU A 30 -4.81 -10.48 4.84
C GLU A 30 -4.21 -9.78 3.64
N LEU A 31 -3.35 -8.78 3.87
CA LEU A 31 -2.66 -8.08 2.79
C LEU A 31 -1.83 -9.05 1.94
N ALA A 32 -1.07 -9.95 2.57
CA ALA A 32 -0.30 -10.97 1.87
C ALA A 32 -1.19 -11.88 1.02
N ALA A 33 -2.35 -12.29 1.54
CA ALA A 33 -3.32 -13.10 0.81
C ALA A 33 -3.91 -12.36 -0.39
N GLU A 34 -4.16 -11.05 -0.31
CA GLU A 34 -4.60 -10.23 -1.44
C GLU A 34 -3.59 -10.24 -2.60
N PHE A 35 -2.29 -10.30 -2.29
CA PHE A 35 -1.23 -10.45 -3.28
C PHE A 35 -0.99 -11.90 -3.72
N GLY A 36 -1.73 -12.88 -3.19
CA GLY A 36 -1.48 -14.31 -3.43
C GLY A 36 -0.15 -14.80 -2.83
N LEU A 37 0.36 -14.13 -1.80
CA LEU A 37 1.63 -14.44 -1.14
C LEU A 37 1.42 -15.05 0.24
N THR A 38 2.37 -15.87 0.68
CA THR A 38 2.46 -16.24 2.09
C THR A 38 3.00 -15.07 2.92
N GLU A 39 2.62 -15.01 4.20
CA GLU A 39 3.07 -13.96 5.12
C GLU A 39 4.62 -13.85 5.16
N ALA A 40 5.32 -14.97 5.07
CA ALA A 40 6.78 -15.01 5.03
C ALA A 40 7.37 -14.35 3.78
N VAL A 41 6.80 -14.60 2.59
CA VAL A 41 7.25 -13.99 1.33
C VAL A 41 6.92 -12.50 1.33
N PHE A 42 5.73 -12.15 1.79
CA PHE A 42 5.31 -10.76 1.96
C PHE A 42 6.27 -10.00 2.88
N ARG A 43 6.57 -10.54 4.08
CA ARG A 43 7.53 -9.95 5.02
C ARG A 43 8.93 -9.77 4.40
N ARG A 44 9.40 -10.73 3.60
CA ARG A 44 10.68 -10.62 2.88
C ARG A 44 10.65 -9.50 1.84
N ARG A 45 9.58 -9.36 1.05
CA ARG A 45 9.42 -8.28 0.06
C ARG A 45 9.37 -6.92 0.73
N VAL A 46 8.52 -6.76 1.74
CA VAL A 46 8.40 -5.54 2.54
C VAL A 46 9.76 -5.13 3.11
N LYS A 47 10.49 -6.08 3.71
CA LYS A 47 11.83 -5.84 4.23
C LYS A 47 12.83 -5.44 3.12
N LYS A 48 12.75 -6.06 1.95
CA LYS A 48 13.60 -5.72 0.79
C LYS A 48 13.32 -4.30 0.27
N LEU A 49 12.07 -3.87 0.32
CA LEU A 49 11.62 -2.53 -0.06
C LEU A 49 11.81 -1.49 1.07
N ASN A 50 12.36 -1.91 2.22
CA ASN A 50 12.57 -1.08 3.41
C ASN A 50 11.30 -0.35 3.88
N ILE A 51 10.14 -0.98 3.70
CA ILE A 51 8.86 -0.40 4.11
C ILE A 51 8.64 -0.71 5.57
N ASP A 52 8.44 0.32 6.38
CA ASP A 52 7.97 0.13 7.74
C ASP A 52 6.51 -0.34 7.70
N THR A 53 6.25 -1.46 8.36
CA THR A 53 4.90 -2.05 8.48
C THR A 53 4.42 -2.06 9.93
N GLY A 54 5.07 -1.26 10.78
CA GLY A 54 4.77 -1.13 12.20
C GLY A 54 5.21 -2.33 13.03
N PRO A 55 5.01 -2.28 14.35
CA PRO A 55 5.50 -3.33 15.25
C PRO A 55 4.56 -4.53 15.47
N ARG A 56 3.28 -4.51 15.03
CA ARG A 56 2.25 -5.41 15.62
C ARG A 56 1.32 -6.19 14.69
N GLY A 57 1.75 -6.60 13.50
CA GLY A 57 0.99 -7.56 12.68
C GLY A 57 -0.33 -7.00 12.07
N TYR A 58 -0.89 -5.93 12.63
CA TYR A 58 -1.80 -5.01 11.98
C TYR A 58 -1.01 -3.91 11.28
N MET A 59 -1.57 -3.41 10.18
CA MET A 59 -1.14 -2.21 9.49
C MET A 59 -2.30 -1.25 9.43
N ASP A 60 -2.06 -0.02 9.91
CA ASP A 60 -2.99 1.09 9.74
C ASP A 60 -2.99 1.55 8.28
N GLU A 61 -4.03 2.28 7.87
CA GLU A 61 -4.16 2.89 6.53
C GLU A 61 -2.85 3.47 5.96
N PRO A 62 -2.06 4.30 6.67
CA PRO A 62 -0.82 4.84 6.10
C PRO A 62 0.22 3.75 5.80
N HIS A 63 0.31 2.72 6.64
CA HIS A 63 1.22 1.60 6.41
C HIS A 63 0.74 0.74 5.22
N VAL A 64 -0.57 0.53 5.10
CA VAL A 64 -1.18 -0.19 3.98
C VAL A 64 -0.93 0.54 2.66
N LEU A 65 -1.14 1.86 2.63
CA LEU A 65 -0.85 2.72 1.47
C LEU A 65 0.62 2.63 1.05
N ARG A 66 1.56 2.68 1.99
CA ARG A 66 3.00 2.52 1.71
C ARG A 66 3.29 1.18 1.04
N VAL A 67 2.68 0.10 1.50
CA VAL A 67 2.85 -1.22 0.89
C VAL A 67 2.24 -1.28 -0.50
N TYR A 68 1.00 -0.78 -0.67
CA TYR A 68 0.34 -0.78 -1.97
C TYR A 68 1.13 0.03 -3.01
N LEU A 69 1.63 1.20 -2.65
CA LEU A 69 2.52 1.98 -3.51
C LEU A 69 3.78 1.21 -3.90
N ALA A 70 4.49 0.66 -2.92
CA ALA A 70 5.77 0.00 -3.18
C ALA A 70 5.65 -1.34 -3.91
N MET A 71 4.48 -1.99 -3.83
CA MET A 71 4.18 -3.24 -4.52
C MET A 71 3.62 -3.01 -5.94
N GLY A 72 3.41 -1.75 -6.35
CA GLY A 72 2.86 -1.42 -7.67
C GLY A 72 1.37 -1.72 -7.81
N TRP A 73 0.61 -1.67 -6.70
CA TRP A 73 -0.85 -1.63 -6.75
C TRP A 73 -1.29 -0.38 -7.54
N PRO A 74 -2.51 -0.32 -8.14
CA PRO A 74 -3.05 0.86 -8.82
C PRO A 74 -3.21 2.15 -7.98
N CYS A 75 -2.36 2.41 -6.99
CA CYS A 75 -2.19 3.67 -6.31
C CYS A 75 -1.06 4.45 -7.01
N LYS A 76 -1.27 5.73 -7.32
CA LYS A 76 -0.22 6.60 -7.89
C LYS A 76 -0.01 7.80 -7.00
N ILE A 77 1.23 8.20 -6.80
CA ILE A 77 1.52 9.48 -6.17
C ILE A 77 1.17 10.57 -7.18
N ARG A 78 0.27 11.47 -6.80
CA ARG A 78 -0.17 12.60 -7.62
C ARG A 78 1.00 13.56 -7.79
N GLY A 79 1.53 13.61 -9.01
CA GLY A 79 2.69 14.44 -9.36
C GLY A 79 3.97 13.67 -9.67
N ASP A 80 3.99 12.34 -9.49
CA ASP A 80 5.08 11.52 -10.00
C ASP A 80 4.91 11.39 -11.52
N LYS A 81 5.62 12.24 -12.27
CA LYS A 81 5.79 12.05 -13.70
C LYS A 81 6.42 10.65 -13.86
N PRO A 82 5.84 9.75 -14.67
CA PRO A 82 6.48 8.48 -14.96
C PRO A 82 7.84 8.81 -15.57
N THR A 83 8.91 8.55 -14.83
CA THR A 83 10.26 8.66 -15.38
C THR A 83 10.42 7.40 -16.23
N TYR A 84 10.12 7.57 -17.52
CA TYR A 84 10.30 6.59 -18.59
C TYR A 84 11.77 6.18 -18.72
#